data_AF-A0A4Q5X801-F1
#
_entry.id   AF-A0A4Q5X801-F1
#
_cell.length_a   1.000
_cell.length_b   1.000
_cell.length_c   1.000
_cell.angle_alpha   90.00
_cell.angle_beta   90.00
_cell.angle_gamma   90.00
#
_symmetry.space_group_name_H-M   'P 1'
#
loop_
_entity.id
_entity.type
_entity.pdbx_description
1 polymer ?
#
loop_
_entity_poly.entity_id
_entity_poly.type
_entity_poly.pdbx_seq_one_letter_code
_entity_poly.pdbx_strand_id
1 'polypeptide(L)'
;MRQLEVALVGLCWAILGCEEPPKKEPPTKEAAVEDAPVAAAPKADAPPVLEIDTISPKVGTERALLIHPEGKAKLTELLADQKKWLEGKDVTLIVDRQTKVPWVVTFLDELGKTNPSSITIRTETRKDFSADQRFVPEAKVQAPPCSVVGMVTSDYGTAVWKLSGGTASKRSKGMAGPDLSMTGDTIERFAKGCKESTTFFVQVAEGAEWGLAFDLGASSRKLEHAKFDTTVLLGEIPTPGHKVALKR
;
A
#
# COMPACT_ATOMS: atom_id res chain seq x y z
N MET A 1 -38.93 -5.36 -37.77
CA MET A 1 -39.47 -6.54 -38.50
C MET A 1 -38.30 -7.32 -39.07
N ARG A 2 -38.24 -8.63 -38.77
CA ARG A 2 -37.43 -9.71 -39.40
C ARG A 2 -35.91 -9.69 -39.16
N GLN A 3 -35.22 -10.79 -38.87
CA GLN A 3 -35.66 -12.17 -38.62
C GLN A 3 -34.54 -12.92 -37.87
N LEU A 4 -34.95 -13.81 -36.95
CA LEU A 4 -34.17 -14.91 -36.38
C LEU A 4 -33.89 -15.95 -37.47
N GLU A 5 -32.67 -16.51 -37.49
CA GLU A 5 -32.48 -17.89 -37.92
C GLU A 5 -31.55 -18.64 -36.96
N VAL A 6 -32.05 -19.81 -36.57
CA VAL A 6 -31.49 -20.84 -35.70
C VAL A 6 -30.85 -21.87 -36.61
N ALA A 7 -29.66 -22.38 -36.27
CA ALA A 7 -29.15 -23.61 -36.88
C ALA A 7 -28.56 -24.53 -35.81
N LEU A 8 -29.27 -25.63 -35.61
CA LEU A 8 -29.02 -26.79 -34.76
C LEU A 8 -28.29 -27.84 -35.62
N VAL A 9 -27.14 -28.36 -35.18
CA VAL A 9 -26.58 -29.63 -35.70
C VAL A 9 -25.93 -30.37 -34.53
N GLY A 10 -26.44 -31.57 -34.24
CA GLY A 10 -25.86 -32.51 -33.29
C GLY A 10 -25.06 -33.63 -33.98
N LEU A 11 -24.45 -34.50 -33.17
CA LEU A 11 -24.70 -35.96 -33.09
C LEU A 11 -23.42 -36.80 -32.75
N CYS A 12 -23.62 -37.77 -31.84
CA CYS A 12 -22.88 -39.05 -31.59
C CYS A 12 -21.45 -39.02 -31.02
N TRP A 13 -21.22 -39.48 -29.78
CA TRP A 13 -21.12 -40.87 -29.23
C TRP A 13 -19.79 -41.58 -29.52
N ALA A 14 -19.00 -41.84 -28.46
CA ALA A 14 -18.20 -43.06 -28.29
C ALA A 14 -17.81 -43.26 -26.80
N ILE A 15 -17.93 -44.50 -26.35
CA ILE A 15 -17.82 -45.02 -24.99
C ILE A 15 -16.46 -45.71 -24.84
N LEU A 16 -15.72 -45.43 -23.75
CA LEU A 16 -14.64 -46.24 -23.15
C LEU A 16 -14.59 -45.77 -21.67
N GLY A 17 -14.80 -46.53 -20.59
CA GLY A 17 -14.68 -47.97 -20.37
C GLY A 17 -13.34 -48.31 -19.73
N CYS A 18 -13.16 -48.07 -18.41
CA CYS A 18 -12.15 -48.65 -17.48
C CYS A 18 -12.20 -47.86 -16.15
N GLU A 19 -12.03 -48.36 -14.93
CA GLU A 19 -12.08 -49.67 -14.27
C GLU A 19 -11.90 -49.29 -12.77
N GLU A 20 -12.79 -49.73 -11.89
CA GLU A 20 -12.70 -49.43 -10.44
C GLU A 20 -11.49 -50.13 -9.81
N PRO A 21 -10.65 -49.43 -9.03
CA PRO A 21 -9.68 -50.10 -8.18
C PRO A 21 -10.32 -50.59 -6.86
N PRO A 22 -9.99 -51.81 -6.40
CA PRO A 22 -10.67 -52.47 -5.29
C PRO A 22 -10.27 -51.91 -3.91
N LYS A 23 -11.29 -51.95 -3.04
CA LYS A 23 -11.28 -51.70 -1.60
C LYS A 23 -10.31 -52.66 -0.89
N LYS A 24 -9.30 -52.11 -0.20
CA LYS A 24 -8.46 -52.86 0.76
C LYS A 24 -8.91 -52.56 2.19
N GLU A 25 -9.02 -53.63 2.96
CA GLU A 25 -9.31 -53.69 4.39
C GLU A 25 -8.22 -53.00 5.24
N PRO A 26 -8.56 -52.57 6.47
CA PRO A 26 -7.78 -51.62 7.24
C PRO A 26 -6.55 -52.28 7.90
N PRO A 27 -5.37 -51.62 7.89
CA PRO A 27 -4.27 -52.04 8.73
C PRO A 27 -4.53 -51.64 10.20
N THR A 28 -4.49 -52.67 11.04
CA THR A 28 -4.00 -52.75 12.42
C THR A 28 -3.74 -51.43 13.16
N LYS A 29 -4.47 -51.24 14.27
CA LYS A 29 -4.16 -50.30 15.34
C LYS A 29 -2.75 -50.57 15.89
N GLU A 30 -1.79 -49.75 15.51
CA GLU A 30 -0.65 -49.46 16.37
C GLU A 30 -1.11 -48.49 17.47
N ALA A 31 -0.89 -48.87 18.72
CA ALA A 31 -1.11 -48.02 19.86
C ALA A 31 -0.21 -46.79 19.72
N ALA A 32 -0.82 -45.64 19.42
CA ALA A 32 -0.17 -44.35 19.55
C ALA A 32 0.25 -44.20 21.02
N VAL A 33 1.55 -44.19 21.25
CA VAL A 33 2.11 -43.71 22.52
C VAL A 33 1.67 -42.26 22.64
N GLU A 34 0.85 -42.00 23.64
CA GLU A 34 0.43 -40.67 24.05
C GLU A 34 1.70 -39.92 24.50
N ASP A 35 2.31 -39.17 23.58
CA ASP A 35 3.32 -38.19 23.95
C ASP A 35 2.67 -37.20 24.91
N ALA A 36 3.16 -37.21 26.14
CA ALA A 36 2.78 -36.26 27.17
C ALA A 36 2.87 -34.84 26.60
N PRO A 37 1.91 -33.95 26.89
CA PRO A 37 1.96 -32.58 26.40
C PRO A 37 3.23 -31.91 26.90
N VAL A 38 4.19 -31.71 26.00
CA VAL A 38 5.33 -30.83 26.21
C VAL A 38 4.74 -29.47 26.52
N ALA A 39 4.89 -29.02 27.77
CA ALA A 39 4.50 -27.69 28.19
C ALA A 39 5.03 -26.69 27.16
N ALA A 40 4.10 -26.02 26.47
CA ALA A 40 4.45 -25.05 25.44
C ALA A 40 5.40 -24.02 26.08
N ALA A 41 6.62 -23.96 25.56
CA ALA A 41 7.57 -22.93 25.95
C ALA A 41 6.86 -21.57 25.83
N PRO A 42 6.99 -20.67 26.82
CA PRO A 42 6.34 -19.37 26.78
C PRO A 42 6.69 -18.69 25.46
N LYS A 43 5.66 -18.33 24.68
CA LYS A 43 5.84 -17.66 23.37
C LYS A 43 6.76 -16.46 23.60
N ALA A 44 7.92 -16.49 22.95
CA ALA A 44 8.86 -15.38 22.99
C ALA A 44 8.12 -14.09 22.60
N ASP A 45 8.42 -13.02 23.32
CA ASP A 45 7.89 -11.67 23.10
C ASP A 45 8.29 -11.24 21.68
N ALA A 46 7.33 -11.30 20.75
CA ALA A 46 7.54 -11.01 19.33
C ALA A 46 7.16 -9.54 19.03
N PRO A 47 7.79 -8.90 18.04
CA PRO A 47 7.38 -7.56 17.63
C PRO A 47 5.92 -7.57 17.17
N PRO A 48 5.14 -6.52 17.50
CA PRO A 48 3.75 -6.43 17.09
C PRO A 48 3.66 -6.29 15.57
N VAL A 49 2.65 -6.93 14.99
CA VAL A 49 2.29 -6.69 13.59
C VAL A 49 1.56 -5.35 13.50
N LEU A 50 2.08 -4.43 12.69
CA LEU A 50 1.41 -3.18 12.37
C LEU A 50 0.70 -3.34 11.04
N GLU A 51 -0.61 -3.14 11.05
CA GLU A 51 -1.46 -3.42 9.89
C GLU A 51 -2.55 -2.36 9.77
N ILE A 52 -2.91 -1.98 8.54
CA ILE A 52 -4.13 -1.25 8.26
C ILE A 52 -4.88 -2.04 7.20
N ASP A 53 -6.04 -2.56 7.57
CA ASP A 53 -6.93 -3.25 6.65
C ASP A 53 -8.07 -2.32 6.18
N THR A 54 -9.07 -2.89 5.52
CA THR A 54 -10.26 -2.17 5.03
C THR A 54 -11.21 -1.75 6.16
N ILE A 55 -11.00 -2.23 7.39
CA ILE A 55 -11.84 -1.94 8.55
C ILE A 55 -11.18 -0.87 9.43
N SER A 56 -9.92 -1.04 9.81
CA SER A 56 -9.20 -0.15 10.73
C SER A 56 -7.71 -0.46 10.87
N PRO A 57 -6.92 0.53 11.31
CA PRO A 57 -5.60 0.29 11.91
C PRO A 57 -5.59 -0.74 13.03
N LYS A 58 -4.53 -1.53 13.07
CA LYS A 58 -4.29 -2.59 14.03
C LYS A 58 -2.83 -2.60 14.47
N VAL A 59 -2.63 -2.79 15.76
CA VAL A 59 -1.31 -2.92 16.41
C VAL A 59 -1.34 -4.20 17.23
N GLY A 60 -0.63 -5.23 16.77
CA GLY A 60 -0.68 -6.55 17.39
C GLY A 60 -2.07 -7.19 17.25
N THR A 61 -2.80 -7.34 18.36
CA THR A 61 -4.17 -7.89 18.37
C THR A 61 -5.25 -6.83 18.51
N GLU A 62 -4.88 -5.59 18.86
CA GLU A 62 -5.83 -4.51 19.13
C GLU A 62 -6.04 -3.61 17.91
N ARG A 63 -7.23 -3.02 17.82
CA ARG A 63 -7.64 -2.14 16.72
C ARG A 63 -7.93 -0.74 17.20
N ALA A 64 -7.57 0.24 16.37
CA ALA A 64 -7.93 1.63 16.56
C ALA A 64 -8.91 2.05 15.47
N LEU A 65 -10.19 2.17 15.82
CA LEU A 65 -11.26 2.54 14.89
C LEU A 65 -11.21 4.04 14.57
N LEU A 66 -10.48 4.42 13.52
CA LEU A 66 -10.35 5.83 13.08
C LEU A 66 -11.64 6.45 12.50
N ILE A 67 -12.71 5.68 12.41
CA ILE A 67 -14.06 6.20 12.12
C ILE A 67 -14.63 6.97 13.31
N HIS A 68 -14.15 6.70 14.53
CA HIS A 68 -14.58 7.37 15.74
C HIS A 68 -13.56 8.44 16.18
N PRO A 69 -13.99 9.55 16.79
CA PRO A 69 -13.10 10.61 17.26
C PRO A 69 -11.98 10.12 18.21
N GLU A 70 -12.29 9.14 19.06
CA GLU A 70 -11.35 8.53 20.01
C GLU A 70 -10.35 7.56 19.36
N GLY A 71 -10.59 7.14 18.12
CA GLY A 71 -9.75 6.16 17.44
C GLY A 71 -8.29 6.59 17.34
N LYS A 72 -8.03 7.88 17.11
CA LYS A 72 -6.67 8.42 17.06
C LYS A 72 -5.97 8.33 18.43
N ALA A 73 -6.69 8.65 19.51
CA ALA A 73 -6.14 8.55 20.86
C ALA A 73 -5.82 7.10 21.20
N LYS A 74 -6.71 6.16 20.83
CA LYS A 74 -6.45 4.73 21.01
C LYS A 74 -5.25 4.26 20.20
N LEU A 75 -5.09 4.69 18.95
CA LEU A 75 -3.89 4.37 18.15
C LEU A 75 -2.61 4.88 18.81
N THR A 76 -2.65 6.08 19.39
CA THR A 76 -1.51 6.67 20.10
C THR A 76 -1.12 5.82 21.31
N GLU A 77 -2.09 5.41 22.12
CA GLU A 77 -1.90 4.53 23.27
C GLU A 77 -1.28 3.19 22.84
N LEU A 78 -1.86 2.55 21.82
CA LEU A 78 -1.37 1.27 21.29
C LEU A 78 0.09 1.35 20.82
N LEU A 79 0.47 2.42 20.13
CA LEU A 79 1.84 2.60 19.68
C LEU A 79 2.78 2.93 20.85
N ALA A 80 2.31 3.64 21.87
CA ALA A 80 3.09 3.92 23.08
C ALA A 80 3.41 2.65 23.87
N ASP A 81 2.45 1.72 23.99
CA ASP A 81 2.67 0.42 24.65
C ASP A 81 3.71 -0.44 23.94
N GLN A 82 3.87 -0.22 22.63
CA GLN A 82 4.82 -0.94 21.78
C GLN A 82 6.15 -0.20 21.58
N LYS A 83 6.41 0.88 22.33
CA LYS A 83 7.59 1.74 22.15
C LYS A 83 8.92 0.97 22.09
N LYS A 84 9.07 -0.11 22.87
CA LYS A 84 10.27 -0.97 22.88
C LYS A 84 10.61 -1.59 21.50
N TRP A 85 9.60 -1.77 20.65
CA TRP A 85 9.74 -2.36 19.31
C TRP A 85 9.79 -1.31 18.19
N LEU A 86 9.47 -0.05 18.49
CA LEU A 86 9.34 1.01 17.50
C LEU A 86 10.51 2.00 17.55
N GLU A 87 10.90 2.46 18.75
CA GLU A 87 11.88 3.53 18.90
C GLU A 87 13.28 3.10 18.42
N GLY A 88 13.83 3.84 17.46
CA GLY A 88 15.14 3.55 16.86
C GLY A 88 15.20 2.23 16.07
N LYS A 89 14.06 1.59 15.79
CA LYS A 89 13.97 0.34 15.01
C LYS A 89 13.44 0.59 13.60
N ASP A 90 13.74 -0.32 12.70
CA ASP A 90 13.12 -0.35 11.37
C ASP A 90 11.76 -1.02 11.48
N VAL A 91 10.72 -0.29 11.06
CA VAL A 91 9.33 -0.69 11.25
C VAL A 91 8.70 -0.96 9.90
N THR A 92 8.01 -2.10 9.79
CA THR A 92 7.19 -2.43 8.62
C THR A 92 5.72 -2.27 8.96
N LEU A 93 5.03 -1.43 8.20
CA LEU A 93 3.58 -1.23 8.25
C LEU A 93 2.94 -1.94 7.05
N ILE A 94 2.09 -2.93 7.30
CA ILE A 94 1.34 -3.60 6.24
C ILE A 94 0.07 -2.80 5.99
N VAL A 95 -0.22 -2.44 4.74
CA VAL A 95 -1.40 -1.65 4.40
C VAL A 95 -2.12 -2.33 3.25
N ASP A 96 -3.40 -2.63 3.46
CA ASP A 96 -4.29 -3.14 2.44
C ASP A 96 -4.47 -2.12 1.31
N ARG A 97 -4.53 -2.63 0.09
CA ARG A 97 -4.57 -1.81 -1.11
C ARG A 97 -5.81 -0.90 -1.16
N GLN A 98 -6.93 -1.36 -0.61
CA GLN A 98 -8.23 -0.68 -0.65
C GLN A 98 -8.47 0.22 0.58
N THR A 99 -7.48 0.34 1.47
CA THR A 99 -7.56 1.20 2.65
C THR A 99 -7.74 2.68 2.28
N LYS A 100 -8.43 3.41 3.16
CA LYS A 100 -8.61 4.87 3.06
C LYS A 100 -7.31 5.60 3.36
N VAL A 101 -6.90 6.50 2.46
CA VAL A 101 -5.68 7.29 2.62
C VAL A 101 -5.58 8.08 3.93
N PRO A 102 -6.66 8.73 4.44
CA PRO A 102 -6.60 9.41 5.74
C PRO A 102 -6.19 8.52 6.92
N TRP A 103 -6.48 7.22 6.86
CA TRP A 103 -6.05 6.28 7.91
C TRP A 103 -4.55 6.03 7.84
N VAL A 104 -3.99 5.90 6.64
CA VAL A 104 -2.55 5.75 6.43
C VAL A 104 -1.80 7.00 6.88
N VAL A 105 -2.30 8.20 6.53
CA VAL A 105 -1.76 9.48 7.00
C VAL A 105 -1.74 9.52 8.53
N THR A 106 -2.88 9.24 9.17
CA THR A 106 -2.99 9.28 10.63
C THR A 106 -2.04 8.29 11.29
N PHE A 107 -1.91 7.08 10.74
CA PHE A 107 -0.98 6.08 11.27
C PHE A 107 0.47 6.52 11.13
N LEU A 108 0.88 7.04 9.97
CA LEU A 108 2.24 7.52 9.74
C LEU A 108 2.59 8.69 10.64
N ASP A 109 1.65 9.60 10.90
CA ASP A 109 1.83 10.72 11.82
C ASP A 109 2.05 10.22 13.26
N GLU A 110 1.21 9.30 13.76
CA GLU A 110 1.36 8.74 15.11
C GLU A 110 2.62 7.88 15.24
N LEU A 111 2.91 7.04 14.23
CA LEU A 111 4.13 6.23 14.18
C LEU A 111 5.37 7.12 14.13
N GLY A 112 5.32 8.24 13.42
CA GLY A 112 6.40 9.23 13.40
C GLY A 112 6.77 9.76 14.78
N LYS A 113 5.80 9.92 15.69
CA LYS A 113 6.05 10.38 17.07
C LYS A 113 6.82 9.37 17.92
N THR A 114 6.78 8.08 17.57
CA THR A 114 7.55 7.03 18.26
C THR A 114 9.03 6.99 17.88
N ASN A 115 9.42 7.81 16.90
CA ASN A 115 10.80 7.96 16.43
C ASN A 115 11.48 6.66 15.95
N PRO A 116 10.87 5.93 14.98
CA PRO A 116 11.53 4.79 14.35
C PRO A 116 12.74 5.23 13.50
N SER A 117 13.67 4.31 13.27
CA SER A 117 14.83 4.50 12.38
C SER A 117 14.38 4.63 10.92
N SER A 118 13.50 3.75 10.48
CA SER A 118 12.87 3.80 9.16
C SER A 118 11.47 3.21 9.18
N ILE A 119 10.62 3.67 8.26
CA ILE A 119 9.27 3.14 8.07
C ILE A 119 9.19 2.59 6.65
N THR A 120 8.96 1.29 6.54
CA THR A 120 8.67 0.61 5.28
C THR A 120 7.19 0.28 5.24
N ILE A 121 6.49 0.70 4.19
CA ILE A 121 5.11 0.29 3.95
C ILE A 121 5.10 -0.88 2.98
N ARG A 122 4.41 -1.95 3.37
CA ARG A 122 4.16 -3.12 2.54
C ARG A 122 2.71 -3.11 2.03
N THR A 123 2.52 -3.11 0.71
CA THR A 123 1.20 -3.14 0.07
C THR A 123 1.22 -3.99 -1.19
N GLU A 124 0.13 -4.71 -1.46
CA GLU A 124 -0.04 -5.42 -2.73
C GLU A 124 -0.08 -4.43 -3.90
N THR A 125 0.78 -4.66 -4.90
CA THR A 125 0.96 -3.78 -6.04
C THR A 125 1.09 -4.58 -7.34
N ARG A 126 1.19 -3.86 -8.45
CA ARG A 126 1.41 -4.42 -9.79
C ARG A 126 2.73 -5.20 -9.80
N LYS A 127 2.82 -6.26 -10.61
CA LYS A 127 3.99 -7.17 -10.69
C LYS A 127 5.32 -6.45 -10.97
N ASP A 128 5.26 -5.28 -11.61
CA ASP A 128 6.45 -4.50 -12.00
C ASP A 128 7.01 -3.64 -10.86
N PHE A 129 6.28 -3.53 -9.74
CA PHE A 129 6.62 -2.68 -8.60
C PHE A 129 6.98 -3.50 -7.35
N SER A 130 7.83 -2.91 -6.50
CA SER A 130 8.14 -3.48 -5.19
C SER A 130 6.93 -3.35 -4.27
N ALA A 131 6.58 -4.43 -3.59
CA ALA A 131 5.56 -4.42 -2.54
C ALA A 131 6.02 -3.64 -1.29
N ASP A 132 7.32 -3.38 -1.15
CA ASP A 132 7.91 -2.62 -0.04
C ASP A 132 8.41 -1.26 -0.51
N GLN A 133 8.03 -0.20 0.20
CA GLN A 133 8.48 1.17 -0.06
C GLN A 133 8.83 1.92 1.23
N ARG A 134 9.91 2.71 1.21
CA ARG A 134 10.30 3.55 2.34
C ARG A 134 9.49 4.84 2.36
N PHE A 135 8.82 5.09 3.49
CA PHE A 135 8.07 6.31 3.76
C PHE A 135 8.73 7.14 4.86
N VAL A 136 8.57 8.47 4.75
CA VAL A 136 8.95 9.42 5.79
C VAL A 136 7.68 10.17 6.23
N PRO A 137 7.40 10.27 7.54
CA PRO A 137 6.28 11.07 8.02
C PRO A 137 6.43 12.53 7.56
N GLU A 138 5.33 13.15 7.13
CA GLU A 138 5.35 14.49 6.55
C GLU A 138 6.02 15.51 7.48
N ALA A 139 5.70 15.46 8.78
CA ALA A 139 6.28 16.36 9.79
C ALA A 139 7.81 16.28 9.94
N LYS A 140 8.44 15.18 9.49
CA LYS A 140 9.88 14.96 9.61
C LYS A 140 10.67 15.25 8.33
N VAL A 141 9.98 15.47 7.21
CA VAL A 141 10.67 15.67 5.94
C VAL A 141 11.26 17.07 5.84
N GLN A 142 12.49 17.14 5.34
CA GLN A 142 13.08 18.38 4.84
C GLN A 142 13.27 18.21 3.34
N ALA A 143 12.71 19.13 2.57
CA ALA A 143 12.75 19.04 1.12
C ALA A 143 12.88 20.43 0.49
N PRO A 144 13.68 20.58 -0.57
CA PRO A 144 13.79 21.83 -1.29
C PRO A 144 12.45 22.18 -1.96
N PRO A 145 12.11 23.47 -2.16
CA PRO A 145 10.85 23.88 -2.79
C PRO A 145 10.65 23.32 -4.21
N CYS A 146 11.74 22.95 -4.90
CA CYS A 146 11.68 22.37 -6.22
C CYS A 146 11.27 20.88 -6.25
N SER A 147 11.12 20.23 -5.09
CA SER A 147 10.80 18.80 -4.98
C SER A 147 9.51 18.45 -5.70
N VAL A 148 9.44 17.22 -6.22
CA VAL A 148 8.34 16.81 -7.09
C VAL A 148 7.17 16.29 -6.26
N VAL A 149 5.97 16.77 -6.60
CA VAL A 149 4.69 16.32 -6.08
C VAL A 149 3.94 15.62 -7.19
N GLY A 150 3.48 14.40 -6.93
CA GLY A 150 2.57 13.65 -7.78
C GLY A 150 1.23 13.43 -7.08
N MET A 151 0.14 13.53 -7.83
CA MET A 151 -1.19 13.24 -7.33
C MET A 151 -1.97 12.41 -8.33
N VAL A 152 -2.73 11.41 -7.85
CA VAL A 152 -3.78 10.77 -8.66
C VAL A 152 -5.06 11.60 -8.55
N THR A 153 -5.63 12.01 -9.67
CA THR A 153 -6.83 12.86 -9.72
C THR A 153 -8.11 12.03 -9.68
N SER A 154 -9.26 12.66 -9.44
CA SER A 154 -10.57 11.99 -9.29
C SER A 154 -11.05 11.28 -10.56
N ASP A 155 -10.52 11.67 -11.72
CA ASP A 155 -10.73 11.02 -13.02
C ASP A 155 -9.76 9.84 -13.25
N TYR A 156 -9.03 9.41 -12.22
CA TYR A 156 -7.96 8.40 -12.30
C TYR A 156 -6.80 8.78 -13.23
N GLY A 157 -6.65 10.07 -13.54
CA GLY A 157 -5.45 10.63 -14.15
C GLY A 157 -4.36 10.89 -13.13
N THR A 158 -3.29 11.57 -13.57
CA THR A 158 -2.24 12.08 -12.67
C THR A 158 -2.00 13.56 -12.89
N ALA A 159 -1.51 14.23 -11.86
CA ALA A 159 -0.99 15.57 -11.94
C ALA A 159 0.39 15.62 -11.26
N VAL A 160 1.35 16.27 -11.89
CA VAL A 160 2.72 16.42 -11.38
C VAL A 160 3.13 17.89 -11.41
N TRP A 161 3.68 18.39 -10.30
CA TRP A 161 4.19 19.76 -10.16
C TRP A 161 5.28 19.83 -9.08
N LYS A 162 5.76 21.04 -8.76
CA LYS A 162 6.75 21.27 -7.71
C LYS A 162 6.09 21.63 -6.39
N LEU A 163 6.73 21.30 -5.27
CA LEU A 163 6.27 21.66 -3.93
C LEU A 163 6.01 23.17 -3.77
N SER A 164 6.83 24.01 -4.42
CA SER A 164 6.67 25.47 -4.50
C SER A 164 5.41 25.96 -5.22
N GLY A 165 4.70 25.07 -5.93
CA GLY A 165 3.66 25.41 -6.89
C GLY A 165 4.19 25.64 -8.31
N GLY A 166 3.28 25.97 -9.22
CA GLY A 166 3.54 26.21 -10.64
C GLY A 166 2.48 25.57 -11.54
N THR A 167 2.74 25.46 -12.84
CA THR A 167 1.81 24.75 -13.74
C THR A 167 1.91 23.25 -13.53
N ALA A 168 0.81 22.61 -13.15
CA ALA A 168 0.75 21.15 -13.10
C ALA A 168 0.68 20.55 -14.51
N SER A 169 1.51 19.54 -14.75
CA SER A 169 1.39 18.69 -15.93
C SER A 169 0.44 17.54 -15.59
N LYS A 170 -0.66 17.44 -16.35
CA LYS A 170 -1.67 16.40 -16.16
C LYS A 170 -1.52 15.31 -17.21
N ARG A 171 -1.76 14.06 -16.81
CA ARG A 171 -1.92 12.92 -17.72
C ARG A 171 -3.30 12.31 -17.48
N SER A 172 -3.97 11.94 -18.56
CA SER A 172 -5.26 11.25 -18.48
C SER A 172 -5.11 9.85 -17.89
N LYS A 173 -6.23 9.26 -17.48
CA LYS A 173 -6.28 7.83 -17.17
C LYS A 173 -5.90 6.99 -18.38
N GLY A 174 -5.27 5.86 -18.14
CA GLY A 174 -5.16 4.74 -19.08
C GLY A 174 -6.34 3.77 -18.96
N MET A 175 -6.23 2.62 -19.61
CA MET A 175 -7.30 1.60 -19.62
C MET A 175 -7.54 0.92 -18.27
N ALA A 176 -6.54 0.91 -17.37
CA ALA A 176 -6.56 0.21 -16.09
C ALA A 176 -6.17 1.12 -14.92
N GLY A 177 -6.61 2.39 -14.96
CA GLY A 177 -6.27 3.42 -13.98
C GLY A 177 -5.19 4.39 -14.49
N PRO A 178 -4.43 5.04 -13.60
CA PRO A 178 -3.46 6.05 -14.00
C PRO A 178 -2.40 5.51 -14.96
N ASP A 179 -2.06 6.27 -16.00
CA ASP A 179 -0.96 5.96 -16.90
C ASP A 179 0.38 6.34 -16.25
N LEU A 180 0.98 5.37 -15.55
CA LEU A 180 2.21 5.59 -14.80
C LEU A 180 3.46 5.69 -15.70
N SER A 181 3.40 5.21 -16.93
CA SER A 181 4.52 5.32 -17.89
C SER A 181 4.67 6.77 -18.34
N MET A 182 3.60 7.38 -18.86
CA MET A 182 3.61 8.79 -19.27
C MET A 182 3.75 9.76 -18.08
N THR A 183 3.30 9.32 -16.91
CA THR A 183 3.54 10.04 -15.65
C THR A 183 5.01 10.01 -15.28
N GLY A 184 5.71 8.88 -15.46
CA GLY A 184 7.14 8.74 -15.20
C GLY A 184 7.98 9.77 -15.96
N ASP A 185 7.79 9.89 -17.27
CA ASP A 185 8.45 10.91 -18.11
C ASP A 185 8.23 12.34 -17.58
N THR A 186 7.04 12.56 -17.03
CA THR A 186 6.65 13.86 -16.47
C THR A 186 7.38 14.10 -15.16
N ILE A 187 7.42 13.12 -14.26
CA ILE A 187 8.17 13.19 -13.01
C ILE A 187 9.65 13.46 -13.29
N GLU A 188 10.26 12.75 -14.24
CA GLU A 188 11.66 12.98 -14.61
C GLU A 188 11.91 14.41 -15.12
N ARG A 189 11.01 14.95 -15.94
CA ARG A 189 11.12 16.33 -16.41
C ARG A 189 11.14 17.33 -15.25
N PHE A 190 10.28 17.14 -14.24
CA PHE A 190 10.27 17.99 -13.05
C PHE A 190 11.52 17.77 -12.18
N ALA A 191 11.97 16.52 -12.04
CA ALA A 191 13.13 16.15 -11.25
C ALA A 191 14.45 16.69 -11.81
N LYS A 192 14.59 16.82 -13.14
CA LYS A 192 15.79 17.41 -13.80
C LYS A 192 16.17 18.78 -13.25
N GLY A 193 15.18 19.56 -12.79
CA GLY A 193 15.37 20.89 -12.20
C GLY A 193 15.58 20.90 -10.68
N CYS A 194 15.73 19.75 -10.02
CA CYS A 194 15.82 19.64 -8.57
C CYS A 194 16.71 18.46 -8.13
N LYS A 195 18.01 18.52 -8.47
CA LYS A 195 18.95 17.41 -8.25
C LYS A 195 19.21 17.10 -6.78
N GLU A 196 19.02 18.09 -5.90
CA GLU A 196 19.15 17.90 -4.46
C GLU A 196 17.98 17.17 -3.80
N SER A 197 16.87 16.92 -4.52
CA SER A 197 15.70 16.25 -3.95
C SER A 197 15.73 14.75 -4.23
N THR A 198 15.74 13.96 -3.16
CA THR A 198 15.58 12.50 -3.19
C THR A 198 14.19 12.07 -2.69
N THR A 199 13.28 13.03 -2.47
CA THR A 199 11.95 12.78 -1.92
C THR A 199 10.87 13.02 -2.95
N PHE A 200 9.98 12.04 -3.10
CA PHE A 200 8.78 12.17 -3.90
C PHE A 200 7.54 12.31 -3.00
N PHE A 201 6.77 13.36 -3.22
CA PHE A 201 5.54 13.62 -2.47
C PHE A 201 4.36 13.06 -3.23
N VAL A 202 3.51 12.27 -2.57
CA VAL A 202 2.36 11.61 -3.19
C VAL A 202 1.07 11.96 -2.47
N GLN A 203 -0.01 12.02 -3.25
CA GLN A 203 -1.37 12.09 -2.74
C GLN A 203 -2.37 11.53 -3.77
N VAL A 204 -3.62 11.35 -3.37
CA VAL A 204 -4.74 11.02 -4.24
C VAL A 204 -5.92 11.95 -3.98
N ALA A 205 -6.81 12.07 -4.95
CA ALA A 205 -8.06 12.77 -4.78
C ALA A 205 -8.95 12.11 -3.71
N GLU A 206 -9.89 12.87 -3.18
CA GLU A 206 -10.85 12.37 -2.20
C GLU A 206 -11.62 11.16 -2.77
N GLY A 207 -11.79 10.13 -1.93
CA GLY A 207 -12.48 8.89 -2.30
C GLY A 207 -11.62 7.87 -3.07
N ALA A 208 -10.41 8.23 -3.51
CA ALA A 208 -9.49 7.27 -4.11
C ALA A 208 -8.80 6.37 -3.06
N GLU A 209 -8.50 5.14 -3.45
CA GLU A 209 -7.89 4.13 -2.58
C GLU A 209 -6.37 4.36 -2.41
N TRP A 210 -5.82 3.89 -1.28
CA TRP A 210 -4.40 3.91 -0.97
C TRP A 210 -3.52 3.29 -2.06
N GLY A 211 -3.95 2.18 -2.66
CA GLY A 211 -3.19 1.47 -3.68
C GLY A 211 -2.76 2.35 -4.85
N LEU A 212 -3.55 3.39 -5.19
CA LEU A 212 -3.19 4.34 -6.25
C LEU A 212 -2.07 5.29 -5.83
N ALA A 213 -2.08 5.75 -4.57
CA ALA A 213 -0.99 6.54 -3.99
C ALA A 213 0.31 5.71 -3.94
N PHE A 214 0.18 4.46 -3.50
CA PHE A 214 1.29 3.53 -3.37
C PHE A 214 1.92 3.23 -4.74
N ASP A 215 1.12 2.89 -5.75
CA ASP A 215 1.61 2.62 -7.11
C ASP A 215 2.29 3.85 -7.73
N LEU A 216 1.76 5.05 -7.50
CA LEU A 216 2.39 6.29 -7.96
C LEU A 216 3.73 6.55 -7.26
N GLY A 217 3.82 6.28 -5.95
CA GLY A 217 5.08 6.29 -5.22
C GLY A 217 6.07 5.26 -5.76
N ALA A 218 5.59 4.05 -6.07
CA ALA A 218 6.42 2.96 -6.59
C ALA A 218 7.00 3.29 -7.97
N SER A 219 6.20 3.88 -8.85
CA SER A 219 6.63 4.23 -10.20
C SER A 219 7.76 5.26 -10.19
N SER A 220 7.77 6.18 -9.22
CA SER A 220 8.87 7.15 -9.05
C SER A 220 10.23 6.49 -8.77
N ARG A 221 10.25 5.26 -8.26
CA ARG A 221 11.48 4.49 -7.96
C ARG A 221 12.00 3.71 -9.17
N LYS A 222 11.22 3.62 -10.24
CA LYS A 222 11.55 2.90 -11.48
C LYS A 222 12.01 3.82 -12.61
N LEU A 223 12.18 5.11 -12.32
CA LEU A 223 12.63 6.10 -13.28
C LEU A 223 14.09 5.87 -13.67
N GLU A 224 14.42 6.14 -14.93
CA GLU A 224 15.77 5.93 -15.47
C GLU A 224 16.67 7.15 -15.24
N HIS A 225 16.08 8.34 -15.21
CA HIS A 225 16.79 9.62 -15.18
C HIS A 225 16.57 10.44 -13.90
N ALA A 226 15.82 9.90 -12.94
CA ALA A 226 15.62 10.47 -11.61
C ALA A 226 15.65 9.36 -10.54
N LYS A 227 16.11 9.70 -9.33
CA LYS A 227 16.16 8.74 -8.21
C LYS A 227 15.49 9.34 -7.00
N PHE A 228 14.47 8.65 -6.49
CA PHE A 228 13.79 8.99 -5.25
C PHE A 228 13.97 7.84 -4.26
N ASP A 229 14.59 8.15 -3.12
CA ASP A 229 14.88 7.18 -2.06
C ASP A 229 13.70 7.05 -1.09
N THR A 230 12.96 8.14 -0.90
CA THR A 230 11.89 8.25 0.07
C THR A 230 10.62 8.80 -0.54
N THR A 231 9.49 8.26 -0.08
CA THR A 231 8.16 8.73 -0.42
C THR A 231 7.56 9.45 0.79
N VAL A 232 6.87 10.56 0.57
CA VAL A 232 6.07 11.24 1.60
C VAL A 232 4.62 11.25 1.16
N LEU A 233 3.75 10.66 1.98
CA LEU A 233 2.31 10.80 1.81
C LEU A 233 1.89 12.14 2.40
N LEU A 234 1.33 13.03 1.58
CA LEU A 234 0.82 14.31 2.06
C LEU A 234 -0.42 14.06 2.94
N GLY A 235 -0.53 14.79 4.03
CA GLY A 235 -1.65 14.65 4.95
C GLY A 235 -2.86 15.52 4.62
N GLU A 236 -2.70 16.50 3.72
CA GLU A 236 -3.78 17.25 3.11
C GLU A 236 -3.87 16.92 1.62
N ILE A 237 -5.06 17.06 1.02
CA ILE A 237 -5.25 16.86 -0.42
C ILE A 237 -4.88 18.18 -1.12
N PRO A 238 -3.77 18.25 -1.86
CA PRO A 238 -3.36 19.49 -2.48
C PRO A 238 -4.18 19.76 -3.75
N THR A 239 -4.25 21.03 -4.14
CA THR A 239 -4.77 21.41 -5.46
C THR A 239 -3.64 21.34 -6.49
N PRO A 240 -3.78 20.62 -7.62
CA PRO A 240 -2.73 20.53 -8.64
C PRO A 240 -2.20 21.89 -9.08
N GLY A 241 -0.87 22.08 -8.95
CA GLY A 241 -0.17 23.30 -9.34
C GLY A 241 -0.09 24.36 -8.24
N HIS A 242 -0.85 24.21 -7.15
CA HIS A 242 -0.72 25.09 -6.00
C HIS A 242 0.51 24.71 -5.17
N LYS A 243 1.03 25.70 -4.45
CA LYS A 243 2.07 25.46 -3.45
C LYS A 243 1.53 24.50 -2.38
N VAL A 244 2.33 23.51 -2.01
CA VAL A 244 2.01 22.57 -0.95
C VAL A 244 2.63 23.07 0.35
N ALA A 245 1.81 23.24 1.38
CA ALA A 245 2.27 23.54 2.73
C ALA A 245 2.48 22.21 3.47
N LEU A 246 3.72 21.90 3.80
CA LEU A 246 4.03 20.70 4.57
C LEU A 246 3.60 20.88 6.03
N LYS A 247 2.98 19.85 6.60
CA LYS A 247 2.77 19.76 8.04
C LYS A 247 4.12 19.77 8.77
N ARG A 248 4.22 20.51 9.88
CA ARG A 248 5.41 20.60 10.73
C ARG A 248 5.02 20.35 12.18
#